data_AF-A0A966Y359-F1
#
_entry.id   AF-A0A966Y359-F1
#
_cell.length_a   1.000
_cell.length_b   1.000
_cell.length_c   1.000
_cell.angle_alpha   90.00
_cell.angle_beta   90.00
_cell.angle_gamma   90.00
#
_symmetry.space_group_name_H-M   'P 1'
#
loop_
_entity.id
_entity.type
_entity.pdbx_description
1 polymer ?
#
loop_
_entity_poly.entity_id
_entity_poly.type
_entity_poly.pdbx_seq_one_letter_code
_entity_poly.pdbx_strand_id
1 'polypeptide(L)'
;MGPERQPSTRCSPPSQPACLSTAERFSSVAQARGLPPERVISLHEYRVGAWYPFRDARLRVEDPKTTVAVGAMIAALAQSQLPDFSFRSDLLKSKSIAKFIGKLDGGGRLQKEDLVYRDVDLDNRDYELPEIGFEFRGPMWLGARQLDLARWPAARLYALEFAKPEYAERHARETPFNIALARVKPKDKDSGDVERFRLRQITNRDGRAVALDRLTLRLQTLPRREGYWLDTGMLKTG
;
A
#
# COMPACT_ATOMS: atom_id res chain seq x y z
N MET A 1 21.26 -38.56 -48.93
CA MET A 1 21.64 -37.16 -48.66
C MET A 1 20.38 -36.34 -48.93
N GLY A 2 19.53 -35.93 -48.01
CA GLY A 2 19.63 -35.57 -46.60
C GLY A 2 18.76 -34.30 -46.51
N PRO A 3 17.58 -34.30 -45.87
CA PRO A 3 16.71 -33.13 -45.88
C PRO A 3 17.33 -32.02 -45.01
N GLU A 4 17.42 -30.83 -45.60
CA GLU A 4 18.03 -29.64 -45.01
C GLU A 4 17.21 -29.17 -43.80
N ARG A 5 17.88 -29.04 -42.66
CA ARG A 5 17.30 -28.63 -41.38
C ARG A 5 17.07 -27.12 -41.37
N GLN A 6 15.91 -26.73 -40.84
CA GLN A 6 15.57 -25.36 -40.44
C GLN A 6 16.64 -24.74 -39.50
N PRO A 7 16.78 -23.41 -39.50
CA PRO A 7 17.01 -22.68 -38.27
C PRO A 7 15.69 -22.06 -37.79
N SER A 8 15.13 -22.63 -36.72
CA SER A 8 14.04 -22.01 -35.96
C SER A 8 14.56 -20.78 -35.24
N THR A 9 14.29 -19.58 -35.75
CA THR A 9 14.48 -18.33 -35.02
C THR A 9 13.41 -18.25 -33.93
N ARG A 10 13.77 -18.65 -32.70
CA ARG A 10 13.02 -18.29 -31.49
C ARG A 10 13.12 -16.77 -31.33
N CYS A 11 12.08 -16.05 -31.73
CA CYS A 11 11.85 -14.71 -31.22
C CYS A 11 11.41 -14.84 -29.75
N SER A 12 12.30 -14.44 -28.84
CA SER A 12 11.95 -14.18 -27.44
C SER A 12 10.86 -13.11 -27.38
N PRO A 13 9.77 -13.30 -26.61
CA PRO A 13 8.77 -12.25 -26.48
C PRO A 13 9.39 -11.04 -25.73
N PRO A 14 9.09 -9.82 -26.17
CA PRO A 14 9.53 -8.62 -25.48
C PRO A 14 8.91 -8.57 -24.08
N SER A 15 9.69 -8.08 -23.13
CA SER A 15 9.34 -7.85 -21.73
C SER A 15 7.91 -7.32 -21.59
N GLN A 16 7.03 -8.11 -20.96
CA GLN A 16 5.67 -7.69 -20.63
C GLN A 16 5.73 -6.44 -19.72
N PRO A 17 5.17 -5.29 -20.15
CA PRO A 17 4.87 -4.22 -19.21
C PRO A 17 3.75 -4.69 -18.27
N ALA A 18 3.79 -4.24 -17.01
CA ALA A 18 2.91 -4.62 -15.91
C ALA A 18 1.43 -4.13 -16.05
N CYS A 19 0.86 -4.23 -17.25
CA CYS A 19 -0.48 -3.75 -17.60
C CYS A 19 -1.52 -4.88 -17.75
N LEU A 20 -1.11 -6.16 -17.67
CA LEU A 20 -2.03 -7.29 -17.63
C LEU A 20 -2.60 -7.45 -16.20
N SER A 21 -3.60 -6.63 -15.87
CA SER A 21 -4.68 -6.95 -14.93
C SER A 21 -5.80 -5.89 -14.91
N THR A 22 -5.76 -4.86 -15.76
CA THR A 22 -6.74 -3.76 -15.72
C THR A 22 -8.17 -4.21 -16.00
N ALA A 23 -8.38 -5.17 -16.91
CA ALA A 23 -9.71 -5.71 -17.23
C ALA A 23 -10.30 -6.54 -16.08
N GLU A 24 -9.50 -7.39 -15.44
CA GLU A 24 -9.91 -8.21 -14.29
C GLU A 24 -10.15 -7.34 -13.04
N ARG A 25 -9.39 -6.25 -12.88
CA ARG A 25 -9.61 -5.25 -11.81
C ARG A 25 -10.87 -4.40 -12.04
N PHE A 26 -11.21 -4.07 -13.29
CA PHE A 26 -12.47 -3.37 -13.59
C PHE A 26 -13.70 -4.23 -13.28
N SER A 27 -13.67 -5.53 -13.64
CA SER A 27 -14.73 -6.49 -13.32
C SER A 27 -14.95 -6.65 -11.81
N SER A 28 -13.87 -6.75 -11.03
CA SER A 28 -13.96 -6.88 -9.57
C SER A 28 -14.43 -5.60 -8.87
N VAL A 29 -14.11 -4.42 -9.41
CA VAL A 29 -14.65 -3.13 -8.94
C VAL A 29 -16.12 -2.94 -9.33
N ALA A 30 -16.56 -3.49 -10.47
CA ALA A 30 -17.95 -3.42 -10.93
C ALA A 30 -18.89 -4.32 -10.09
N GLN A 31 -18.44 -5.50 -9.67
CA GLN A 31 -19.23 -6.43 -8.84
C GLN A 31 -19.46 -5.94 -7.40
N ALA A 32 -18.73 -4.91 -6.94
CA ALA A 32 -18.77 -4.45 -5.54
C ALA A 32 -19.65 -3.20 -5.29
N ARG A 33 -20.50 -2.75 -6.23
CA ARG A 33 -21.03 -1.37 -6.21
C ARG A 33 -22.42 -1.18 -5.61
N GLY A 34 -22.58 -0.02 -4.94
CA GLY A 34 -23.88 0.64 -4.66
C GLY A 34 -24.33 1.63 -5.75
N LEU A 35 -23.74 1.57 -6.95
CA LEU A 35 -24.07 2.40 -8.12
C LEU A 35 -24.06 1.54 -9.38
N PRO A 36 -24.99 1.77 -10.34
CA PRO A 36 -25.06 1.00 -11.58
C PRO A 36 -23.81 1.22 -12.46
N PRO A 37 -23.33 0.19 -13.18
CA PRO A 37 -22.11 0.27 -14.01
C PRO A 37 -22.10 1.40 -15.05
N GLU A 38 -23.28 1.76 -15.56
CA GLU A 38 -23.47 2.86 -16.53
C GLU A 38 -23.10 4.24 -16.00
N ARG A 39 -23.01 4.42 -14.67
CA ARG A 39 -22.56 5.69 -14.04
C ARG A 39 -21.05 5.75 -13.84
N VAL A 40 -20.31 4.76 -14.34
CA VAL A 40 -18.85 4.66 -14.17
C VAL A 40 -18.18 5.04 -15.47
N ILE A 41 -17.69 6.28 -15.53
CA ILE A 41 -17.00 6.78 -16.72
C ILE A 41 -15.50 6.54 -16.54
N SER A 42 -14.88 5.86 -17.51
CA SER A 42 -13.43 5.71 -17.54
C SER A 42 -12.76 7.05 -17.85
N LEU A 43 -11.74 7.43 -17.09
CA LEU A 43 -11.06 8.73 -17.28
C LEU A 43 -10.54 8.90 -18.71
N HIS A 44 -10.03 7.83 -19.34
CA HIS A 44 -9.52 7.89 -20.72
C HIS A 44 -10.60 8.16 -21.78
N GLU A 45 -11.88 7.94 -21.44
CA GLU A 45 -13.02 8.23 -22.31
C GLU A 45 -13.62 9.60 -22.04
N TYR A 46 -13.21 10.25 -20.96
CA TYR A 46 -13.77 11.54 -20.55
C TYR A 46 -13.33 12.65 -21.51
N ARG A 47 -14.31 13.32 -22.12
CA ARG A 47 -14.06 14.47 -23.01
C ARG A 47 -13.81 15.72 -22.17
N VAL A 48 -12.64 16.30 -22.35
CA VAL A 48 -12.16 17.48 -21.62
C VAL A 48 -12.17 18.75 -22.48
N GLY A 49 -12.15 18.63 -23.81
CA GLY A 49 -12.09 19.80 -24.71
C GLY A 49 -10.67 20.33 -24.91
N ALA A 50 -10.54 21.47 -25.60
CA ALA A 50 -9.24 21.98 -26.07
C ALA A 50 -8.34 22.59 -24.98
N TRP A 51 -8.87 22.87 -23.79
CA TRP A 51 -8.09 23.47 -22.71
C TRP A 51 -7.15 22.48 -22.02
N TYR A 52 -7.46 21.17 -22.06
CA TYR A 52 -6.69 20.15 -21.36
C TYR A 52 -5.37 19.86 -22.12
N PRO A 53 -4.20 20.00 -21.47
CA PRO A 53 -2.92 19.94 -22.18
C PRO A 53 -2.58 18.57 -22.77
N PHE A 54 -2.97 17.48 -22.09
CA PHE A 54 -2.61 16.10 -22.44
C PHE A 54 -3.78 15.32 -23.05
N ARG A 55 -4.50 15.98 -23.97
CA ARG A 55 -5.66 15.42 -24.64
C ARG A 55 -5.27 14.70 -25.92
N ASP A 56 -6.05 13.69 -26.29
CA ASP A 56 -5.95 13.05 -27.60
C ASP A 56 -6.57 13.93 -28.72
N ALA A 57 -6.43 13.47 -29.97
CA ALA A 57 -7.03 14.13 -31.13
C ALA A 57 -8.57 14.21 -31.08
N ARG A 58 -9.24 13.41 -30.22
CA ARG A 58 -10.70 13.39 -30.03
C ARG A 58 -11.15 14.23 -28.82
N LEU A 59 -10.24 15.02 -28.24
CA LEU A 59 -10.46 15.88 -27.08
C LEU A 59 -10.80 15.12 -25.79
N ARG A 60 -10.26 13.91 -25.63
CA ARG A 60 -10.36 13.08 -24.43
C ARG A 60 -9.04 13.06 -23.68
N VAL A 61 -9.06 12.64 -22.41
CA VAL A 61 -7.84 12.42 -21.64
C VAL A 61 -7.06 11.26 -22.24
N GLU A 62 -5.83 11.51 -22.72
CA GLU A 62 -5.00 10.46 -23.31
C GLU A 62 -4.38 9.56 -22.24
N ASP A 63 -3.65 10.13 -21.28
CA ASP A 63 -3.13 9.42 -20.11
C ASP A 63 -3.90 9.84 -18.85
N PRO A 64 -4.71 8.95 -18.24
CA PRO A 64 -5.43 9.21 -17.00
C PRO A 64 -4.56 9.73 -15.85
N LYS A 65 -3.25 9.41 -15.81
CA LYS A 65 -2.34 9.88 -14.77
C LYS A 65 -2.09 11.39 -14.84
N THR A 66 -2.18 11.97 -16.04
CA THR A 66 -2.01 13.42 -16.23
C THR A 66 -3.08 14.23 -15.53
N THR A 67 -4.25 13.64 -15.25
CA THR A 67 -5.35 14.33 -14.55
C THR A 67 -4.96 14.75 -13.14
N VAL A 68 -4.07 14.01 -12.49
CA VAL A 68 -3.53 14.37 -11.18
C VAL A 68 -2.64 15.61 -11.29
N ALA A 69 -1.78 15.67 -12.30
CA ALA A 69 -0.89 16.81 -12.52
C ALA A 69 -1.69 18.08 -12.90
N VAL A 70 -2.66 17.94 -13.80
CA VAL A 70 -3.56 19.04 -14.19
C VAL A 70 -4.44 19.49 -13.02
N GLY A 71 -4.95 18.55 -12.21
CA GLY A 71 -5.70 18.88 -11.00
C GLY A 71 -4.87 19.65 -9.98
N ALA A 72 -3.60 19.27 -9.78
CA ALA A 72 -2.67 19.99 -8.93
C ALA A 72 -2.38 21.41 -9.47
N MET A 73 -2.21 21.56 -10.78
CA MET A 73 -2.08 22.87 -11.43
C MET A 73 -3.33 23.74 -11.22
N ILE A 74 -4.53 23.20 -11.42
CA ILE A 74 -5.79 23.91 -11.18
C ILE A 74 -5.88 24.33 -9.71
N ALA A 75 -5.57 23.42 -8.78
CA ALA A 75 -5.59 23.72 -7.34
C ALA A 75 -4.62 24.86 -6.96
N ALA A 76 -3.45 24.92 -7.60
CA ALA A 76 -2.49 26.00 -7.39
C ALA A 76 -2.97 27.34 -7.96
N LEU A 77 -3.54 27.34 -9.18
CA LEU A 77 -4.05 28.56 -9.83
C LEU A 77 -5.32 29.10 -9.16
N ALA A 78 -6.16 28.20 -8.64
CA ALA A 78 -7.42 28.53 -7.98
C ALA A 78 -7.28 29.31 -6.66
N GLN A 79 -6.05 29.51 -6.17
CA GLN A 79 -5.82 30.34 -4.99
C GLN A 79 -6.03 31.84 -5.29
N SER A 80 -5.72 32.30 -6.52
CA SER A 80 -5.87 33.72 -6.87
C SER A 80 -5.92 34.05 -8.36
N GLN A 81 -5.75 33.07 -9.27
CA GLN A 81 -5.54 33.31 -10.70
C GLN A 81 -6.71 32.84 -11.58
N LEU A 82 -7.65 32.06 -11.05
CA LEU A 82 -8.83 31.63 -11.81
C LEU A 82 -10.03 32.52 -11.49
N PRO A 83 -10.58 33.26 -12.47
CA PRO A 83 -11.81 34.02 -12.27
C PRO A 83 -12.97 33.06 -11.97
N ASP A 84 -13.85 33.46 -11.05
CA ASP A 84 -15.05 32.72 -10.64
C ASP A 84 -14.81 31.30 -10.07
N PHE A 85 -13.56 30.95 -9.74
CA PHE A 85 -13.21 29.67 -9.15
C PHE A 85 -12.15 29.83 -8.05
N SER A 86 -12.55 29.63 -6.80
CA SER A 86 -11.65 29.65 -5.64
C SER A 86 -11.56 28.27 -4.99
N PHE A 87 -10.33 27.79 -4.77
CA PHE A 87 -10.08 26.53 -4.10
C PHE A 87 -8.95 26.67 -3.08
N ARG A 88 -9.26 26.35 -1.83
CA ARG A 88 -8.34 26.43 -0.69
C ARG A 88 -7.57 25.12 -0.53
N SER A 89 -6.52 24.95 -1.33
CA SER A 89 -5.68 23.74 -1.29
C SER A 89 -4.93 23.58 0.04
N ASP A 90 -4.72 24.67 0.78
CA ASP A 90 -4.11 24.69 2.12
C ASP A 90 -4.95 23.96 3.18
N LEU A 91 -6.25 23.77 2.94
CA LEU A 91 -7.13 23.01 3.82
C LEU A 91 -7.12 21.50 3.53
N LEU A 92 -6.48 21.06 2.44
CA LEU A 92 -6.36 19.64 2.12
C LEU A 92 -5.42 18.97 3.13
N LYS A 93 -5.93 17.96 3.81
CA LYS A 93 -5.16 17.13 4.74
C LYS A 93 -5.18 15.68 4.26
N SER A 94 -4.02 15.05 4.22
CA SER A 94 -3.92 13.60 4.03
C SER A 94 -4.56 12.91 5.22
N LYS A 95 -5.51 12.01 4.95
CA LYS A 95 -6.08 11.13 5.96
C LYS A 95 -5.45 9.76 5.87
N SER A 96 -5.23 9.12 7.01
CA SER A 96 -4.78 7.74 7.03
C SER A 96 -5.84 6.81 6.46
N ILE A 97 -5.39 5.84 5.66
CA ILE A 97 -6.23 4.77 5.12
C ILE A 97 -6.16 3.50 5.98
N ALA A 98 -5.27 3.47 6.97
CA ALA A 98 -5.00 2.31 7.82
C ALA A 98 -5.97 2.21 9.01
N LYS A 99 -7.24 1.91 8.72
CA LYS A 99 -8.28 1.75 9.76
C LYS A 99 -8.34 0.35 10.36
N PHE A 100 -8.14 -0.66 9.54
CA PHE A 100 -8.14 -2.07 9.95
C PHE A 100 -6.77 -2.65 9.65
N ILE A 101 -6.08 -3.12 10.68
CA ILE A 101 -4.68 -3.55 10.59
C ILE A 101 -4.56 -5.00 11.03
N GLY A 102 -3.79 -5.80 10.31
CA GLY A 102 -3.52 -7.17 10.70
C GLY A 102 -2.56 -7.88 9.77
N LYS A 103 -2.51 -9.20 9.90
CA LYS A 103 -1.64 -10.07 9.09
C LYS A 103 -2.20 -10.23 7.69
N LEU A 104 -1.32 -10.15 6.70
CA LEU A 104 -1.68 -10.48 5.31
C LEU A 104 -1.43 -11.95 5.03
N ASP A 105 -2.32 -12.54 4.24
CA ASP A 105 -2.12 -13.86 3.66
C ASP A 105 -1.07 -13.84 2.52
N GLY A 106 -0.74 -15.02 1.98
CA GLY A 106 0.21 -15.14 0.87
C GLY A 106 -0.21 -14.40 -0.40
N GLY A 107 -1.51 -14.12 -0.57
CA GLY A 107 -2.07 -13.34 -1.66
C GLY A 107 -2.12 -11.83 -1.39
N GLY A 108 -1.69 -11.37 -0.21
CA GLY A 108 -1.75 -9.96 0.18
C GLY A 108 -3.14 -9.49 0.59
N ARG A 109 -4.07 -10.40 0.91
CA ARG A 109 -5.39 -10.06 1.45
C ARG A 109 -5.34 -10.08 2.97
N LEU A 110 -6.18 -9.24 3.58
CA LEU A 110 -6.37 -9.19 5.03
C LEU A 110 -7.68 -9.90 5.37
N GLN A 111 -7.59 -11.15 5.82
CA GLN A 111 -8.77 -11.93 6.20
C GLN A 111 -9.35 -11.43 7.53
N LYS A 112 -10.60 -11.79 7.84
CA LYS A 112 -11.29 -11.29 9.05
C LYS A 112 -10.65 -11.86 10.32
N GLU A 113 -10.12 -13.06 10.24
CA GLU A 113 -9.49 -13.82 11.31
C GLU A 113 -8.08 -13.30 11.63
N ASP A 114 -7.41 -12.69 10.63
CA ASP A 114 -6.07 -12.13 10.74
C ASP A 114 -6.06 -10.65 11.18
N LEU A 115 -7.23 -10.05 11.42
CA LEU A 115 -7.37 -8.68 11.92
C LEU A 115 -6.92 -8.57 13.37
N VAL A 116 -6.04 -7.62 13.65
CA VAL A 116 -5.52 -7.34 14.99
C VAL A 116 -6.14 -6.07 15.56
N TYR A 117 -6.12 -4.99 14.77
CA TYR A 117 -6.66 -3.68 15.17
C TYR A 117 -7.82 -3.28 14.26
N ARG A 118 -8.85 -2.69 14.88
CA ARG A 118 -10.07 -2.23 14.21
C ARG A 118 -10.32 -0.78 14.53
N ASP A 119 -10.90 -0.07 13.57
CA ASP A 119 -11.29 1.34 13.69
C ASP A 119 -10.19 2.24 14.26
N VAL A 120 -8.95 2.00 13.80
CA VAL A 120 -7.77 2.76 14.21
C VAL A 120 -7.91 4.21 13.73
N ASP A 121 -7.79 5.16 14.66
CA ASP A 121 -7.86 6.59 14.37
C ASP A 121 -6.47 7.22 14.37
N LEU A 122 -5.72 7.01 13.28
CA LEU A 122 -4.39 7.60 13.10
C LEU A 122 -4.45 9.09 12.76
N ASP A 123 -5.62 9.66 12.46
CA ASP A 123 -5.75 11.10 12.23
C ASP A 123 -5.81 11.87 13.56
N ASN A 124 -6.28 11.23 14.63
CA ASN A 124 -6.21 11.75 16.00
C ASN A 124 -4.79 11.59 16.58
N ARG A 125 -4.16 12.70 16.99
CA ARG A 125 -2.76 12.71 17.50
C ARG A 125 -2.62 12.05 18.87
N ASP A 126 -3.68 12.08 19.67
CA ASP A 126 -3.69 11.51 21.01
C ASP A 126 -4.10 10.04 21.01
N TYR A 127 -4.53 9.51 19.86
CA TYR A 127 -4.88 8.11 19.71
C TYR A 127 -3.66 7.21 19.89
N GLU A 128 -3.80 6.24 20.79
CA GLU A 128 -2.84 5.17 21.05
C GLU A 128 -3.40 3.83 20.58
N LEU A 129 -2.51 2.96 20.11
CA LEU A 129 -2.93 1.59 19.80
C LEU A 129 -3.27 0.86 21.10
N PRO A 130 -4.40 0.12 21.15
CA PRO A 130 -4.70 -0.73 22.29
C PRO A 130 -3.64 -1.82 22.44
N GLU A 131 -3.39 -2.29 23.66
CA GLU A 131 -2.42 -3.36 23.94
C GLU A 131 -2.96 -4.74 23.54
N ILE A 132 -3.07 -4.96 22.24
CA ILE A 132 -3.52 -6.23 21.67
C ILE A 132 -2.32 -7.00 21.15
N GLY A 133 -2.14 -8.21 21.70
CA GLY A 133 -1.13 -9.15 21.23
C GLY A 133 -1.59 -9.91 20.00
N PHE A 134 -0.67 -10.20 19.08
CA PHE A 134 -0.89 -11.16 17.99
C PHE A 134 0.27 -12.14 17.85
N GLU A 135 -0.03 -13.32 17.32
CA GLU A 135 0.94 -14.39 17.18
C GLU A 135 1.92 -14.16 16.02
N PHE A 136 3.20 -14.34 16.32
CA PHE A 136 4.28 -14.44 15.37
C PHE A 136 4.93 -15.83 15.45
N ARG A 137 4.85 -16.56 14.35
CA ARG A 137 5.48 -17.89 14.19
C ARG A 137 6.69 -17.87 13.26
N GLY A 138 6.87 -16.77 12.53
CA GLY A 138 7.89 -16.59 11.52
C GLY A 138 7.59 -15.35 10.68
N PRO A 139 8.47 -15.04 9.70
CA PRO A 139 8.36 -13.83 8.90
C PRO A 139 6.96 -13.64 8.31
N MET A 140 6.37 -12.47 8.53
CA MET A 140 5.01 -12.17 8.11
C MET A 140 4.84 -10.72 7.66
N TRP A 141 3.82 -10.49 6.83
CA TRP A 141 3.47 -9.17 6.35
C TRP A 141 2.31 -8.64 7.18
N LEU A 142 2.45 -7.41 7.67
CA LEU A 142 1.35 -6.64 8.21
C LEU A 142 0.85 -5.68 7.15
N GLY A 143 -0.45 -5.51 7.08
CA GLY A 143 -1.09 -4.58 6.18
C GLY A 143 -2.32 -3.95 6.79
N ALA A 144 -2.91 -3.04 6.03
CA ALA A 144 -4.12 -2.37 6.44
C ALA A 144 -5.09 -2.13 5.30
N ARG A 145 -6.36 -1.92 5.68
CA ARG A 145 -7.43 -1.54 4.77
C ARG A 145 -8.29 -0.45 5.38
N GLN A 146 -9.00 0.27 4.51
CA GLN A 146 -9.86 1.38 4.89
C GLN A 146 -11.25 0.93 5.36
N LEU A 147 -11.76 -0.18 4.83
CA LEU A 147 -13.12 -0.68 5.09
C LEU A 147 -13.07 -2.05 5.75
N ASP A 148 -14.03 -2.37 6.63
CA ASP A 148 -14.13 -3.70 7.26
C ASP A 148 -14.73 -4.75 6.31
N LEU A 149 -14.04 -5.03 5.20
CA LEU A 149 -14.49 -5.98 4.19
C LEU A 149 -13.30 -6.82 3.72
N ALA A 150 -13.39 -8.15 3.89
CA ALA A 150 -12.34 -9.11 3.49
C ALA A 150 -11.91 -8.97 2.02
N ARG A 151 -12.87 -8.66 1.14
CA ARG A 151 -12.64 -8.45 -0.30
C ARG A 151 -11.97 -7.12 -0.64
N TRP A 152 -11.94 -6.16 0.30
CA TRP A 152 -11.32 -4.86 0.06
C TRP A 152 -9.80 -5.03 -0.01
N PRO A 153 -9.12 -4.43 -1.00
CA PRO A 153 -7.67 -4.54 -1.13
C PRO A 153 -6.98 -4.01 0.13
N ALA A 154 -6.05 -4.78 0.65
CA ALA A 154 -5.17 -4.35 1.74
C ALA A 154 -3.86 -3.81 1.17
N ALA A 155 -3.39 -2.69 1.73
CA ALA A 155 -2.06 -2.16 1.48
C ALA A 155 -1.06 -2.81 2.45
N ARG A 156 0.16 -3.10 1.97
CA ARG A 156 1.23 -3.54 2.86
C ARG A 156 1.72 -2.35 3.68
N LEU A 157 1.95 -2.59 4.97
CA LEU A 157 2.53 -1.62 5.88
C LEU A 157 3.92 -2.06 6.31
N TYR A 158 4.04 -3.24 6.91
CA TYR A 158 5.29 -3.69 7.53
C TYR A 158 5.66 -5.13 7.18
N ALA A 159 6.96 -5.38 7.10
CA ALA A 159 7.58 -6.69 7.27
C ALA A 159 7.87 -6.88 8.76
N LEU A 160 7.39 -7.98 9.34
CA LEU A 160 7.81 -8.41 10.66
C LEU A 160 8.66 -9.68 10.50
N GLU A 161 9.93 -9.58 10.88
CA GLU A 161 10.92 -10.65 10.69
C GLU A 161 11.89 -10.73 11.87
N PHE A 162 12.63 -11.84 11.97
CA PHE A 162 13.74 -11.92 12.92
C PHE A 162 14.82 -10.91 12.53
N ALA A 163 15.38 -10.19 13.50
CA ALA A 163 16.39 -9.18 13.24
C ALA A 163 17.70 -9.79 12.67
N LYS A 164 17.98 -11.04 13.01
CA LYS A 164 19.14 -11.80 12.52
C LYS A 164 18.76 -13.28 12.30
N PRO A 165 19.40 -13.97 11.35
CA PRO A 165 19.09 -15.38 11.07
C PRO A 165 19.35 -16.30 12.27
N GLU A 166 20.35 -16.00 13.11
CA GLU A 166 20.65 -16.84 14.28
C GLU A 166 19.53 -16.81 15.32
N TYR A 167 18.74 -15.74 15.38
CA TYR A 167 17.57 -15.67 16.26
C TYR A 167 16.45 -16.58 15.79
N ALA A 168 16.30 -16.78 14.47
CA ALA A 168 15.29 -17.68 13.94
C ALA A 168 15.56 -19.13 14.38
N GLU A 169 16.82 -19.57 14.34
CA GLU A 169 17.20 -20.92 14.76
C GLU A 169 17.09 -21.13 16.27
N ARG A 170 17.64 -20.19 17.06
CA ARG A 170 17.63 -20.27 18.53
C ARG A 170 16.22 -20.27 19.10
N HIS A 171 15.37 -19.38 18.58
CA HIS A 171 14.02 -19.19 19.10
C HIS A 171 12.97 -20.04 18.36
N ALA A 172 13.36 -20.91 17.43
CA ALA A 172 12.42 -21.84 16.76
C ALA A 172 11.55 -22.60 17.78
N ARG A 173 12.15 -23.01 18.91
CA ARG A 173 11.46 -23.73 19.99
C ARG A 173 10.59 -22.84 20.88
N GLU A 174 10.83 -21.53 20.89
CA GLU A 174 10.14 -20.57 21.76
C GLU A 174 8.92 -19.88 21.09
N THR A 175 8.79 -20.04 19.77
CA THR A 175 7.59 -19.62 19.02
C THR A 175 6.35 -20.43 19.44
N PRO A 176 5.10 -19.93 19.28
CA PRO A 176 4.75 -18.59 18.82
C PRO A 176 5.15 -17.52 19.83
N PHE A 177 5.61 -16.38 19.32
CA PHE A 177 5.73 -15.17 20.10
C PHE A 177 4.40 -14.42 20.07
N ASN A 178 4.03 -13.80 21.18
CA ASN A 178 2.94 -12.85 21.25
C ASN A 178 3.51 -11.43 21.24
N ILE A 179 3.05 -10.61 20.30
CA ILE A 179 3.63 -9.29 20.01
C ILE A 179 2.57 -8.22 20.13
N ALA A 180 2.88 -7.15 20.85
CA ALA A 180 2.08 -5.92 20.86
C ALA A 180 2.82 -4.77 20.17
N LEU A 181 2.09 -3.95 19.41
CA LEU A 181 2.63 -2.76 18.77
C LEU A 181 2.29 -1.50 19.58
N ALA A 182 3.11 -0.48 19.41
CA ALA A 182 2.80 0.87 19.85
C ALA A 182 2.91 1.83 18.67
N ARG A 183 2.06 2.85 18.67
CA ARG A 183 2.15 3.96 17.74
C ARG A 183 3.32 4.87 18.11
N VAL A 184 4.07 5.31 17.10
CA VAL A 184 5.05 6.37 17.24
C VAL A 184 4.34 7.69 16.94
N LYS A 185 4.23 8.57 17.94
CA LYS A 185 3.54 9.85 17.77
C LYS A 185 4.37 10.76 16.83
N PRO A 186 3.74 11.39 15.82
CA PRO A 186 4.44 12.30 14.92
C PRO A 186 4.92 13.54 15.68
N LYS A 187 6.20 13.91 15.46
CA LYS A 187 6.83 15.06 16.13
C LYS A 187 6.21 16.39 15.66
N ASP A 188 5.97 16.53 14.36
CA ASP A 188 5.40 17.74 13.74
C ASP A 188 3.96 17.56 13.27
N LYS A 189 3.21 18.68 13.21
CA LYS A 189 1.82 18.72 12.73
C LYS A 189 1.69 18.38 11.24
N ASP A 190 2.69 18.72 10.44
CA ASP A 190 2.71 18.50 8.99
C ASP A 190 3.49 17.26 8.56
N SER A 191 3.92 16.45 9.55
CA SER A 191 4.59 15.18 9.29
C SER A 191 3.59 14.18 8.69
N GLY A 192 3.82 13.79 7.44
CA GLY A 192 3.09 12.70 6.78
C GLY A 192 3.33 11.31 7.39
N ASP A 193 4.14 11.21 8.45
CA ASP A 193 4.49 9.96 9.13
C ASP A 193 3.43 9.50 10.16
N VAL A 194 2.15 9.61 9.81
CA VAL A 194 1.05 9.25 10.73
C VAL A 194 0.94 7.74 10.99
N GLU A 195 1.48 6.91 10.09
CA GLU A 195 1.37 5.45 10.09
C GLU A 195 2.64 4.74 10.59
N ARG A 196 3.34 5.32 11.58
CA ARG A 196 4.53 4.69 12.17
C ARG A 196 4.23 3.86 13.42
N PHE A 197 4.62 2.60 13.40
CA PHE A 197 4.54 1.67 14.53
C PHE A 197 5.91 1.18 14.98
N ARG A 198 5.99 0.75 16.24
CA ARG A 198 7.16 0.09 16.83
C ARG A 198 6.72 -1.12 17.66
N LEU A 199 7.63 -2.05 17.88
CA LEU A 199 7.42 -3.14 18.83
C LEU A 199 7.32 -2.56 20.26
N ARG A 200 6.27 -2.91 20.98
CA ARG A 200 6.05 -2.53 22.38
C ARG A 200 6.49 -3.65 23.31
N GLN A 201 6.05 -4.86 23.01
CA GLN A 201 6.27 -6.04 23.85
C GLN A 201 6.38 -7.30 22.98
N ILE A 202 7.25 -8.21 23.39
CA ILE A 202 7.36 -9.56 22.85
C ILE A 202 7.38 -10.52 24.03
N THR A 203 6.50 -11.50 24.03
CA THR A 203 6.52 -12.62 24.98
C THR A 203 6.59 -13.94 24.24
N ASN A 204 7.33 -14.90 24.79
CA ASN A 204 7.38 -16.25 24.22
C ASN A 204 6.13 -17.06 24.57
N ARG A 205 6.05 -18.29 24.06
CA ARG A 205 4.95 -19.23 24.36
C ARG A 205 4.78 -19.54 25.86
N ASP A 206 5.85 -19.45 26.65
CA ASP A 206 5.81 -19.65 28.10
C ASP A 206 5.43 -18.37 28.87
N GLY A 207 5.10 -17.27 28.18
CA GLY A 207 4.77 -15.98 28.78
C GLY A 207 5.98 -15.16 29.25
N ARG A 208 7.21 -15.62 28.98
CA ARG A 208 8.44 -14.89 29.34
C ARG A 208 8.72 -13.76 28.36
N ALA A 209 9.13 -12.61 28.90
CA ALA A 209 9.52 -11.47 28.08
C ALA A 209 10.76 -11.78 27.23
N VAL A 210 10.71 -11.41 25.95
CA VAL A 210 11.81 -11.51 24.99
C VAL A 210 12.26 -10.10 24.63
N ALA A 211 13.56 -9.92 24.45
CA ALA A 211 14.11 -8.62 24.07
C ALA A 211 13.56 -8.14 22.71
N LEU A 212 13.22 -6.86 22.61
CA LEU A 212 12.59 -6.27 21.42
C LEU A 212 13.50 -6.31 20.18
N ASP A 213 14.82 -6.35 20.38
CA ASP A 213 15.85 -6.39 19.34
C ASP A 213 15.93 -7.74 18.60
N ARG A 214 15.20 -8.76 19.06
CA ARG A 214 15.14 -10.08 18.42
C ARG A 214 14.32 -10.05 17.14
N LEU A 215 13.35 -9.14 17.05
CA LEU A 215 12.52 -8.94 15.88
C LEU A 215 12.74 -7.54 15.32
N THR A 216 12.50 -7.39 14.03
CA THR A 216 12.49 -6.10 13.35
C THR A 216 11.15 -5.88 12.66
N LEU A 217 10.65 -4.66 12.80
CA LEU A 217 9.44 -4.19 12.14
C LEU A 217 9.87 -3.17 11.08
N ARG A 218 9.98 -3.61 9.83
CA ARG A 218 10.51 -2.81 8.72
C ARG A 218 9.38 -2.32 7.83
N LEU A 219 9.34 -1.03 7.53
CA LEU A 219 8.38 -0.49 6.57
C LEU A 219 8.56 -1.19 5.22
N GLN A 220 7.47 -1.71 4.66
CA GLN A 220 7.51 -2.34 3.34
C GLN A 220 6.16 -2.20 2.65
N THR A 221 6.08 -1.22 1.76
CA THR A 221 4.85 -0.92 1.01
C THR A 221 4.75 -1.74 -0.27
N LEU A 222 5.88 -2.25 -0.78
CA LEU A 222 5.94 -3.07 -2.01
C LEU A 222 6.18 -4.58 -1.75
N PRO A 223 5.78 -5.46 -2.69
CA PRO A 223 5.98 -6.90 -2.55
C PRO A 223 7.45 -7.37 -2.55
N ARG A 224 8.36 -6.60 -3.15
CA ARG A 224 9.76 -6.98 -3.32
C ARG A 224 10.51 -6.90 -1.98
N ARG A 225 11.21 -7.99 -1.62
CA ARG A 225 12.03 -8.07 -0.40
C ARG A 225 13.14 -7.02 -0.34
N GLU A 226 13.68 -6.63 -1.49
CA GLU A 226 14.69 -5.57 -1.61
C GLU A 226 14.19 -4.20 -1.14
N GLY A 227 12.86 -4.06 -0.95
CA GLY A 227 12.21 -2.82 -0.58
C GLY A 227 12.23 -1.78 -1.70
N TYR A 228 11.47 -0.71 -1.54
CA TYR A 228 11.60 0.49 -2.38
C TYR A 228 12.59 1.46 -1.75
N TRP A 229 13.14 2.40 -2.51
CA TRP A 229 14.06 3.41 -1.95
C TRP A 229 13.36 4.29 -0.90
N LEU A 230 12.06 4.55 -1.04
CA LEU A 230 11.25 5.21 -0.01
C LEU A 230 11.09 4.35 1.26
N ASP A 231 11.11 3.03 1.13
CA ASP A 231 11.00 2.11 2.28
C ASP A 231 12.36 1.90 2.97
N THR A 232 13.46 1.90 2.20
CA THR A 232 14.81 1.50 2.65
C THR A 232 15.77 2.66 2.84
N GLY A 233 15.46 3.85 2.32
CA GLY A 233 16.37 4.98 2.25
C GLY A 233 17.55 4.81 1.28
N MET A 234 17.62 3.70 0.53
CA MET A 234 18.72 3.40 -0.38
C MET A 234 18.33 3.68 -1.83
N LEU A 235 18.96 4.68 -2.43
CA LEU A 235 18.88 4.92 -3.87
C LEU A 235 19.92 4.04 -4.58
N LYS A 236 19.48 3.03 -5.32
CA LYS A 236 20.38 2.28 -6.23
C LYS A 236 20.51 3.05 -7.53
N THR A 237 21.53 3.89 -7.66
CA THR A 237 21.98 4.40 -8.95
C THR A 237 22.75 3.29 -9.65
N GLY A 238 22.19 2.77 -10.75
CA GLY A 238 22.90 1.87 -11.66
C GLY A 238 23.92 2.61 -12.51
#